data_AF-A0A6I3FWL5-F1
#
_entry.id   AF-A0A6I3FWL5-F1
#
_cell.length_a   1.000
_cell.length_b   1.000
_cell.length_c   1.000
_cell.angle_alpha   90.00
_cell.angle_beta   90.00
_cell.angle_gamma   90.00
#
_symmetry.space_group_name_H-M   'P 1'
#
loop_
_entity.id
_entity.type
_entity.pdbx_description
1 polymer ?
#
loop_
_entity_poly.entity_id
_entity_poly.type
_entity_poly.pdbx_seq_one_letter_code
_entity_poly.pdbx_strand_id
1 'polypeptide(L)' 'MSSNLLNRVFLARLAGTAVFDPNGDPVGKVRDAVATLRTNNEPPRILGLVV' A
#
# COMPACT_ATOMS: atom_id res chain seq x y z
N MET A 1 1.69 14.30 27.35
CA MET A 1 1.14 12.99 26.93
C MET A 1 0.93 13.01 25.42
N SER A 2 1.98 12.80 24.61
CA SER A 2 1.81 12.64 23.16
C SER A 2 1.57 11.15 22.87
N SER A 3 0.31 10.78 22.67
CA SER A 3 -0.01 9.45 22.16
C SER A 3 0.40 9.40 20.69
N ASN A 4 1.57 8.85 20.42
CA ASN A 4 1.94 8.39 19.08
C ASN A 4 1.10 7.14 18.78
N LEU A 5 -0.20 7.33 18.51
CA LEU A 5 -1.03 6.27 17.95
C LEU A 5 -0.46 5.93 16.58
N LEU A 6 0.06 4.73 16.46
CA LEU A 6 0.67 4.10 15.28
C LEU A 6 0.05 4.59 13.94
N ASN A 7 0.58 5.68 13.37
CA ASN A 7 0.05 6.27 12.13
C ASN A 7 0.59 5.58 10.86
N ARG A 8 1.35 4.50 11.04
CA ARG A 8 1.93 3.70 9.96
C ARG A 8 1.95 2.24 10.39
N VAL A 9 1.54 1.36 9.49
CA VAL A 9 1.62 -0.09 9.67
C VAL A 9 2.63 -0.62 8.66
N PHE A 10 3.49 -1.53 9.11
CA PHE A 10 4.37 -2.26 8.20
C PHE A 10 3.60 -3.42 7.58
N LEU A 11 3.57 -3.46 6.25
CA LEU A 11 2.94 -4.52 5.47
C LEU A 11 4.04 -5.22 4.68
N ALA A 12 4.11 -6.55 4.79
CA ALA A 12 5.04 -7.38 4.05
C ALA A 12 4.30 -8.42 3.21
N ARG A 13 5.00 -9.03 2.25
CA ARG A 13 4.51 -10.15 1.44
C ARG A 13 3.25 -9.84 0.62
N LEU A 14 3.13 -8.60 0.12
CA LEU A 14 1.98 -8.21 -0.70
C LEU A 14 1.99 -8.88 -2.08
N ALA A 15 3.15 -9.09 -2.69
CA ALA A 15 3.25 -9.70 -4.01
C ALA A 15 2.52 -11.06 -4.07
N GLY A 16 1.63 -11.23 -5.04
CA GLY A 16 0.81 -12.42 -5.22
C GLY A 16 -0.44 -12.49 -4.33
N THR A 17 -0.68 -11.52 -3.44
CA THR A 17 -1.92 -11.44 -2.64
C THR A 17 -3.11 -11.20 -3.55
N ALA A 18 -4.18 -11.98 -3.38
CA ALA A 18 -5.40 -11.85 -4.16
C ALA A 18 -6.11 -10.52 -3.87
N VAL A 19 -6.60 -9.87 -4.92
CA VAL A 19 -7.37 -8.63 -4.85
C VAL A 19 -8.77 -8.90 -5.35
N PHE A 20 -9.75 -8.43 -4.58
CA PHE A 20 -11.17 -8.54 -4.88
C PHE A 20 -11.77 -7.14 -4.94
N ASP A 21 -12.80 -6.97 -5.76
CA ASP A 21 -13.58 -5.76 -5.77
C ASP A 21 -14.54 -5.71 -4.55
N PRO A 22 -15.26 -4.60 -4.34
CA PRO A 22 -16.18 -4.48 -3.20
C PRO A 22 -17.36 -5.46 -3.19
N ASN A 23 -17.71 -6.07 -4.33
CA ASN A 23 -18.78 -7.08 -4.41
C ASN A 23 -18.24 -8.50 -4.12
N GLY A 24 -16.92 -8.66 -4.08
CA GLY A 24 -16.24 -9.93 -3.83
C GLY A 24 -15.75 -10.64 -5.09
N ASP A 25 -15.82 -10.00 -6.26
CA ASP A 25 -15.32 -10.59 -7.50
C ASP A 25 -13.78 -10.49 -7.59
N PRO A 26 -13.08 -11.53 -8.04
CA PRO A 26 -11.63 -11.52 -8.14
C PRO A 26 -11.17 -10.56 -9.24
N VAL A 27 -10.30 -9.62 -8.88
CA VAL A 27 -9.69 -8.66 -9.81
C VAL A 27 -8.34 -9.16 -10.31
N GLY A 28 -7.55 -9.80 -9.43
CA GLY A 28 -6.23 -10.32 -9.78
C GLY A 28 -5.34 -10.55 -8.57
N LYS A 29 -4.03 -10.32 -8.73
CA LYS A 29 -3.05 -10.44 -7.65
C LYS A 29 -2.11 -9.24 -7.65
N VAL A 30 -1.75 -8.74 -6.47
CA VAL A 30 -0.79 -7.63 -6.38
C VAL A 30 0.53 -7.99 -7.08
N ARG A 31 0.90 -7.21 -8.08
CA ARG A 31 2.16 -7.32 -8.84
C ARG A 31 3.20 -6.35 -8.30
N ASP A 32 2.80 -5.10 -8.06
CA ASP A 32 3.71 -4.01 -7.69
C ASP A 32 2.94 -2.85 -7.02
N ALA A 33 3.58 -1.72 -6.76
CA ALA A 33 2.96 -0.51 -6.23
C ALA A 33 3.41 0.75 -6.99
N VAL A 34 2.53 1.74 -7.04
CA VAL A 34 2.86 3.08 -7.54
C VAL A 34 3.18 3.98 -6.36
N ALA A 35 4.34 4.62 -6.38
CA ALA A 35 4.78 5.53 -5.34
C ALA A 35 5.04 6.94 -5.89
N THR A 36 4.78 7.95 -5.06
CA THR A 36 5.21 9.32 -5.33
C THR A 36 6.64 9.54 -4.89
N LEU A 37 7.45 10.10 -5.80
CA LEU A 37 8.73 10.71 -5.44
C LEU A 37 8.46 12.06 -4.78
N ARG A 38 9.12 12.33 -3.66
CA ARG A 38 8.97 13.57 -2.90
C ARG A 38 10.32 14.25 -2.72
N THR A 39 10.31 15.58 -2.63
CA THR A 39 11.52 16.40 -2.45
C THR A 39 11.99 16.35 -0.99
N ASN A 40 13.14 16.98 -0.70
CA ASN A 40 13.66 17.15 0.66
C ASN A 40 13.88 15.84 1.43
N ASN A 41 14.22 14.76 0.71
CA ASN A 41 14.45 13.43 1.28
C ASN A 41 13.25 12.87 2.06
N GLU A 42 12.04 13.33 1.74
CA GLU A 42 10.83 12.78 2.34
C GLU A 42 10.58 11.34 1.87
N PRO A 43 10.14 10.44 2.76
CA PRO A 43 9.83 9.06 2.36
C PRO A 43 8.77 9.02 1.24
N PRO A 44 8.91 8.15 0.23
CA PRO A 44 7.87 7.96 -0.79
C PRO A 44 6.53 7.58 -0.14
N ARG A 45 5.41 8.01 -0.75
CA ARG A 45 4.06 7.55 -0.37
C ARG A 45 3.48 6.68 -1.46
N ILE A 46 2.97 5.51 -1.08
CA ILE A 46 2.23 4.62 -1.96
C ILE A 46 0.89 5.28 -2.31
N LEU A 47 0.59 5.36 -3.61
CA LEU A 47 -0.69 5.83 -4.14
C LEU A 47 -1.68 4.68 -4.32
N GLY A 48 -1.17 3.52 -4.73
CA GLY A 48 -1.99 2.35 -5.01
C GLY A 48 -1.12 1.15 -5.37
N LEU A 49 -1.80 0.00 -5.50
CA LEU A 49 -1.20 -1.26 -5.92
C LEU A 49 -1.49 -1.50 -7.40
N VAL A 50 -0.52 -2.10 -8.09
CA VAL A 50 -0.71 -2.67 -9.42
C VAL A 50 -1.16 -4.12 -9.24
N VAL A 51 -2.24 -4.49 -9.92
CA VAL A 51 -2.93 -5.77 -9.81
C VAL A 51 -3.01 -6.41 -11.19
#